data_AF-A0A6A4I9D1-F1
#
_entry.id   AF-A0A6A4I9D1-F1
#
_cell.length_a   1.000
_cell.length_b   1.000
_cell.length_c   1.000
_cell.angle_alpha   90.00
_cell.angle_beta   90.00
_cell.angle_gamma   90.00
#
_symmetry.space_group_name_H-M   'P 1'
#
loop_
_entity.id
_entity.type
_entity.pdbx_description
1 polymer ?
#
loop_
_entity_poly.entity_id
_entity_poly.type
_entity_poly.pdbx_seq_one_letter_code
_entity_poly.pdbx_strand_id
1 'polypeptide(L)'
;MVLFLALIISFLSLQAVRSAGNIACADSGLDWYTNAVGETPCQTYEQLRQICNPKFAVGVMNSSLPPDVCDDPESSCCCNSVAFGLSMLCLNCQKGTEPTGVSVDATPGTYGKYLGGIKTNGSCTPVVNQTLPTNVQTSICDTRLKILDPLYARLYWSDGSWFYGYSSNLLISNISATDGNDFTRCASTTINVTFSAALPSSSTVFPSSLPSTSASSNASVISIYQSLSRRDSRHCRRCYTSNYRSGTSTVVFVSEVEDKSG
;
A
#
# COMPACT_ATOMS: atom_id res chain seq x y z
N MET A 1 21.56 33.67 22.68
CA MET A 1 21.25 33.24 21.29
C MET A 1 21.95 31.92 20.91
N VAL A 2 23.23 31.73 21.25
CA VAL A 2 23.99 30.50 20.93
C VAL A 2 23.43 29.24 21.61
N LEU A 3 22.89 29.36 22.84
CA LEU A 3 22.32 28.23 23.59
C LEU A 3 21.02 27.67 22.98
N PHE A 4 20.23 28.51 22.29
CA PHE A 4 18.97 28.09 21.66
C PHE A 4 19.20 27.31 20.35
N LEU A 5 20.28 27.62 19.62
CA LEU A 5 20.66 26.89 18.40
C LEU A 5 21.13 25.46 18.70
N ALA A 6 21.83 25.23 19.81
CA ALA A 6 22.28 23.89 20.21
C ALA A 6 21.12 22.96 20.62
N LEU A 7 20.06 23.51 21.24
CA LEU A 7 18.85 22.76 21.59
C LEU A 7 18.03 22.37 20.36
N ILE A 8 17.94 23.24 19.35
CA ILE A 8 17.22 22.94 18.09
C ILE A 8 17.97 21.87 17.29
N ILE A 9 19.30 21.91 17.24
CA ILE A 9 20.13 20.88 16.56
C ILE A 9 20.03 19.53 17.29
N SER A 10 19.95 19.53 18.63
CA SER A 10 19.75 18.30 19.42
C SER A 10 18.36 17.70 19.21
N PHE A 11 17.31 18.52 19.07
CA PHE A 11 15.95 18.05 18.74
C PHE A 11 15.83 17.53 17.29
N LEU A 12 16.56 18.13 16.33
CA LEU A 12 16.62 17.64 14.94
C LEU A 12 17.41 16.33 14.80
N SER A 13 18.33 16.04 15.72
CA SER A 13 19.14 14.82 15.72
C SER A 13 18.40 13.59 16.28
N LEU A 14 17.32 13.81 17.05
CA LEU A 14 16.57 12.72 17.68
C LEU A 14 15.53 12.07 16.75
N GLN A 15 15.32 12.61 15.55
CA GLN A 15 14.36 12.06 14.58
C GLN A 15 14.98 11.03 13.61
N ALA A 16 16.29 10.79 13.66
CA ALA A 16 17.00 10.01 12.62
C ALA A 16 17.67 8.72 13.09
N VAL A 17 17.43 8.28 14.33
CA VAL A 17 17.86 6.93 14.77
C VAL A 17 16.73 6.28 15.56
N ARG A 18 15.64 5.92 14.86
CA ARG A 18 15.02 4.64 15.18
C ARG A 18 16.13 3.64 14.91
N SER A 19 16.61 2.96 15.96
CA SER A 19 17.49 1.80 15.82
C SER A 19 17.05 1.03 14.59
N ALA A 20 17.98 0.67 13.71
CA ALA A 20 17.72 -0.25 12.61
C ALA A 20 17.38 -1.63 13.20
N GLY A 21 16.24 -1.72 13.89
CA GLY A 21 15.64 -2.96 14.34
C GLY A 21 15.03 -3.68 13.16
N ASN A 22 14.33 -4.78 13.42
CA ASN A 22 13.72 -5.62 12.37
C ASN A 22 12.61 -4.90 11.56
N ILE A 23 12.49 -3.59 11.70
CA ILE A 23 11.61 -2.72 10.92
C ILE A 23 12.34 -2.08 9.72
N ALA A 24 13.66 -2.17 9.60
CA ALA A 24 14.39 -1.71 8.43
C ALA A 24 14.40 -2.78 7.32
N CYS A 25 14.44 -2.34 6.05
CA CYS A 25 14.67 -3.26 4.94
C CYS A 25 16.16 -3.58 4.79
N ALA A 26 16.46 -4.79 4.33
CA ALA A 26 17.83 -5.24 4.08
C ALA A 26 18.44 -4.58 2.84
N ASP A 27 17.61 -4.16 1.88
CA ASP A 27 18.01 -3.48 0.66
C ASP A 27 16.96 -2.46 0.19
N SER A 28 17.19 -1.87 -0.98
CA SER A 28 16.33 -0.87 -1.62
C SER A 28 15.16 -1.47 -2.42
N GLY A 29 14.97 -2.79 -2.43
CA GLY A 29 13.97 -3.45 -3.28
C GLY A 29 12.52 -3.06 -2.96
N LEU A 30 12.28 -2.55 -1.74
CA LEU A 30 10.98 -2.00 -1.31
C LEU A 30 11.00 -0.48 -1.08
N ASP A 31 11.98 0.24 -1.62
CA ASP A 31 12.04 1.71 -1.54
C ASP A 31 10.82 2.37 -2.21
N TRP A 32 10.23 1.75 -3.23
CA TRP A 32 8.98 2.22 -3.83
C TRP A 32 7.84 2.31 -2.80
N TYR A 33 7.78 1.38 -1.84
CA TYR A 33 6.80 1.41 -0.76
C TYR A 33 7.15 2.54 0.22
N THR A 34 8.41 2.58 0.66
CA THR A 34 8.90 3.59 1.60
C THR A 34 8.70 5.01 1.05
N ASN A 35 8.93 5.22 -0.23
CA ASN A 35 8.74 6.53 -0.88
C ASN A 35 7.27 6.93 -0.98
N ALA A 36 6.35 5.98 -1.20
CA ALA A 36 4.92 6.26 -1.28
C ALA A 36 4.28 6.46 0.10
N VAL A 37 4.64 5.62 1.08
CA VAL A 37 4.02 5.57 2.40
C VAL A 37 4.74 6.49 3.40
N GLY A 38 6.05 6.68 3.25
CA GLY A 38 6.92 7.42 4.18
C GLY A 38 7.56 6.56 5.26
N GLU A 39 7.34 5.25 5.24
CA GLU A 39 7.83 4.26 6.20
C GLU A 39 7.95 2.89 5.53
N THR A 40 8.75 1.98 6.10
CA THR A 40 8.91 0.63 5.54
C THR A 40 7.63 -0.20 5.73
N PRO A 41 7.41 -1.27 4.95
CA PRO A 41 6.28 -2.17 5.17
C PRO A 41 6.27 -2.80 6.57
N CYS A 42 7.45 -3.03 7.15
CA CYS A 42 7.56 -3.53 8.52
C CYS A 42 7.12 -2.50 9.56
N GLN A 43 7.44 -1.22 9.36
CA GLN A 43 6.95 -0.14 10.21
C GLN A 43 5.43 -0.01 10.14
N THR A 44 4.85 -0.11 8.94
CA THR A 44 3.38 -0.10 8.77
C THR A 44 2.74 -1.30 9.47
N TYR A 45 3.32 -2.50 9.30
CA TYR A 45 2.82 -3.71 9.94
C TYR A 45 2.89 -3.63 11.47
N GLU A 46 4.01 -3.14 12.00
CA GLU A 46 4.20 -2.94 13.43
C GLU A 46 3.14 -1.98 14.00
N GLN A 47 2.96 -0.82 13.35
CA GLN A 47 1.99 0.19 13.79
C GLN A 47 0.56 -0.31 13.72
N LEU A 48 0.21 -1.09 12.68
CA LEU A 48 -1.11 -1.71 12.58
C LEU A 48 -1.39 -2.63 13.77
N ARG A 49 -0.44 -3.50 14.14
CA ARG A 49 -0.61 -4.38 15.31
C ARG A 49 -0.56 -3.62 16.63
N GLN A 50 0.20 -2.53 16.71
CA GLN A 50 0.27 -1.67 17.89
C GLN A 50 -1.06 -0.99 18.25
N ILE A 51 -2.00 -0.87 17.32
CA ILE A 51 -3.36 -0.40 17.62
C ILE A 51 -4.05 -1.31 18.64
N CYS A 52 -3.84 -2.62 18.55
CA CYS A 52 -4.46 -3.62 19.45
C CYS A 52 -3.50 -4.11 20.54
N ASN A 53 -2.19 -4.02 20.30
CA ASN A 53 -1.16 -4.47 21.21
C ASN A 53 -0.01 -3.45 21.23
N PRO A 54 -0.06 -2.41 22.09
CA PRO A 54 0.94 -1.33 22.09
C PRO A 54 2.40 -1.77 22.34
N LYS A 55 2.60 -3.01 22.81
CA LYS A 55 3.92 -3.61 23.03
C LYS A 55 4.39 -4.45 21.86
N PHE A 56 3.56 -4.63 20.84
CA PHE A 56 3.94 -5.37 19.65
C PHE A 56 5.14 -4.70 18.99
N ALA A 57 6.15 -5.50 18.70
CA ALA A 57 7.33 -5.09 17.98
C ALA A 57 7.63 -6.18 16.94
N VAL A 58 7.95 -5.76 15.73
CA VAL A 58 8.31 -6.71 14.68
C VAL A 58 9.63 -7.37 15.02
N GLY A 59 9.61 -8.70 15.09
CA GLY A 59 10.79 -9.54 15.21
C GLY A 59 11.48 -9.76 13.86
N VAL A 60 12.54 -10.57 13.87
CA VAL A 60 13.05 -11.16 12.63
C VAL A 60 11.97 -12.10 12.09
N MET A 61 11.46 -11.82 10.90
CA MET A 61 10.39 -12.58 10.26
C MET A 61 10.85 -13.99 9.90
N ASN A 62 9.95 -14.95 10.10
CA ASN A 62 10.24 -16.34 9.79
C ASN A 62 10.30 -16.54 8.27
N SER A 63 11.36 -17.18 7.80
CA SER A 63 11.48 -17.57 6.38
C SER A 63 10.63 -18.81 6.07
N SER A 64 10.32 -19.60 7.09
CA SER A 64 9.32 -20.66 7.03
C SER A 64 7.94 -20.04 7.20
N LEU A 65 7.07 -20.24 6.22
CA LEU A 65 5.79 -19.54 6.17
C LEU A 65 4.72 -20.14 7.08
N PRO A 66 3.87 -19.31 7.72
CA PRO A 66 3.76 -17.86 7.55
C PRO A 66 4.89 -17.06 8.25
N PRO A 67 5.20 -15.83 7.80
CA PRO A 67 6.30 -15.03 8.34
C PRO A 67 6.12 -14.64 9.81
N ASP A 68 4.87 -14.52 10.21
CA ASP A 68 4.38 -14.21 11.55
C ASP A 68 3.10 -15.02 11.78
N VAL A 69 2.56 -15.01 13.00
CA VAL A 69 1.24 -15.54 13.32
C VAL A 69 0.42 -14.48 14.05
N CYS A 70 -0.89 -14.47 13.82
CA CYS A 70 -1.79 -13.59 14.55
C CYS A 70 -2.05 -14.16 15.96
N ASP A 71 -1.22 -13.74 16.90
CA ASP A 71 -1.23 -14.15 18.31
C ASP A 71 -1.57 -13.00 19.28
N ASP A 72 -2.03 -11.86 18.76
CA ASP A 72 -2.41 -10.72 19.60
C ASP A 72 -3.53 -11.07 20.59
N PRO A 73 -3.49 -10.50 21.81
CA PRO A 73 -4.59 -10.59 22.77
C PRO A 73 -5.91 -10.16 22.13
N GLU A 74 -5.88 -9.00 21.48
CA GLU A 74 -6.98 -8.45 20.69
C GLU A 74 -6.73 -8.72 19.20
N SER A 75 -7.57 -9.58 18.64
CA SER A 75 -7.30 -10.22 17.35
C SER A 75 -7.65 -9.33 16.16
N SER A 76 -8.48 -8.29 16.34
CA SER A 76 -8.98 -7.44 15.27
C SER A 76 -7.91 -6.78 14.39
N CYS A 77 -6.72 -6.46 14.93
CA CYS A 77 -5.64 -5.84 14.15
C CYS A 77 -4.83 -6.81 13.29
N CYS A 78 -4.80 -8.11 13.62
CA CYS A 78 -4.06 -9.12 12.85
C CYS A 78 -4.98 -10.13 12.14
N CYS A 79 -6.25 -10.24 12.51
CA CYS A 79 -7.21 -11.21 11.97
C CYS A 79 -7.80 -10.83 10.61
N ASN A 80 -6.96 -10.40 9.69
CA ASN A 80 -7.42 -9.87 8.41
C ASN A 80 -6.37 -10.04 7.32
N SER A 81 -6.82 -9.97 6.06
CA SER A 81 -5.93 -10.17 4.91
C SER A 81 -4.95 -9.01 4.71
N VAL A 82 -5.28 -7.82 5.21
CA VAL A 82 -4.44 -6.61 5.10
C VAL A 82 -3.16 -6.79 5.93
N ALA A 83 -3.32 -7.20 7.19
CA ALA A 83 -2.21 -7.50 8.10
C ALA A 83 -1.34 -8.63 7.55
N PHE A 84 -1.95 -9.69 7.00
CA PHE A 84 -1.20 -10.75 6.34
C PHE A 84 -0.38 -10.23 5.14
N GLY A 85 -0.99 -9.44 4.25
CA GLY A 85 -0.28 -8.85 3.11
C GLY A 85 0.88 -7.95 3.54
N LEU A 86 0.69 -7.13 4.57
CA LEU A 86 1.74 -6.30 5.17
C LEU A 86 2.86 -7.14 5.80
N SER A 87 2.52 -8.26 6.47
CA SER A 87 3.52 -9.18 7.03
C SER A 87 4.39 -9.81 5.93
N MET A 88 3.81 -10.15 4.78
CA MET A 88 4.53 -10.69 3.63
C MET A 88 5.44 -9.64 2.97
N LEU A 89 4.96 -8.40 2.84
CA LEU A 89 5.81 -7.28 2.40
C LEU A 89 6.94 -7.03 3.39
N CYS A 90 6.68 -7.10 4.70
CA CYS A 90 7.71 -6.96 5.71
C CYS A 90 8.76 -8.09 5.65
N LEU A 91 8.34 -9.34 5.45
CA LEU A 91 9.29 -10.45 5.24
C LEU A 91 10.22 -10.15 4.06
N ASN A 92 9.67 -9.73 2.92
CA ASN A 92 10.46 -9.40 1.74
C ASN A 92 11.37 -8.18 1.96
N CYS A 93 10.91 -7.17 2.70
CA CYS A 93 11.72 -6.05 3.17
C CYS A 93 12.92 -6.51 4.02
N GLN A 94 12.70 -7.37 5.03
CA GLN A 94 13.79 -7.87 5.88
C GLN A 94 14.74 -8.82 5.15
N LYS A 95 14.26 -9.55 4.13
CA LYS A 95 15.07 -10.48 3.34
C LYS A 95 15.91 -9.80 2.28
N GLY A 96 15.41 -8.68 1.75
CA GLY A 96 15.93 -8.08 0.55
C GLY A 96 15.43 -8.82 -0.70
N THR A 97 15.13 -8.05 -1.74
CA THR A 97 14.63 -8.54 -3.03
C THR A 97 15.49 -8.12 -4.22
N GLU A 98 16.55 -7.34 -4.00
CA GLU A 98 17.42 -6.79 -5.05
C GLU A 98 18.91 -6.86 -4.63
N PRO A 99 19.87 -6.83 -5.57
CA PRO A 99 19.70 -7.11 -7.01
C PRO A 99 19.67 -8.61 -7.33
N THR A 100 19.89 -9.46 -6.33
CA THR A 100 19.90 -10.93 -6.44
C THR A 100 19.02 -11.60 -5.38
N GLY A 101 18.22 -10.81 -4.66
CA GLY A 101 17.40 -11.28 -3.55
C GLY A 101 16.30 -12.21 -4.05
N VAL A 102 16.13 -13.35 -3.39
CA VAL A 102 15.00 -14.24 -3.67
C VAL A 102 13.79 -13.70 -2.92
N SER A 103 12.82 -13.17 -3.66
CA SER A 103 11.53 -12.80 -3.08
C SER A 103 10.83 -14.04 -2.53
N VAL A 104 10.13 -13.87 -1.41
CA VAL A 104 9.38 -14.95 -0.78
C VAL A 104 7.91 -14.84 -1.13
N ASP A 105 7.42 -15.88 -1.81
CA ASP A 105 6.01 -16.10 -2.11
C ASP A 105 5.40 -17.09 -1.12
N ALA A 106 4.10 -16.93 -0.85
CA ALA A 106 3.33 -17.83 -0.01
C ALA A 106 2.51 -18.83 -0.83
N THR A 107 2.68 -20.10 -0.48
CA THR A 107 1.91 -21.20 -1.06
C THR A 107 0.48 -21.22 -0.52
N PRO A 108 -0.46 -21.89 -1.22
CA PRO A 108 -1.84 -22.03 -0.74
C PRO A 108 -1.92 -22.56 0.71
N GLY A 109 -2.84 -22.00 1.48
CA GLY A 109 -3.06 -22.30 2.90
C GLY A 109 -2.18 -21.51 3.88
N THR A 110 -1.21 -20.73 3.39
CA THR A 110 -0.32 -19.94 4.27
C THR A 110 -1.10 -18.91 5.09
N TYR A 111 -2.03 -18.18 4.47
CA TYR A 111 -2.90 -17.27 5.21
C TYR A 111 -3.73 -17.99 6.29
N GLY A 112 -4.23 -19.20 6.00
CA GLY A 112 -4.92 -20.02 7.01
C GLY A 112 -4.02 -20.36 8.20
N LYS A 113 -2.74 -20.66 7.96
CA LYS A 113 -1.75 -20.87 9.04
C LYS A 113 -1.45 -19.58 9.81
N TYR A 114 -1.37 -18.44 9.13
CA TYR A 114 -1.21 -17.13 9.77
C TYR A 114 -2.35 -16.83 10.76
N LEU A 115 -3.59 -17.15 10.37
CA LEU A 115 -4.78 -17.05 11.22
C LEU A 115 -4.80 -18.12 12.33
N GLY A 116 -4.10 -19.23 12.15
CA GLY A 116 -4.03 -20.35 13.10
C GLY A 116 -3.07 -20.13 14.27
N GLY A 117 -2.66 -18.89 14.55
CA GLY A 117 -1.74 -18.54 15.65
C GLY A 117 -2.14 -19.13 17.01
N ILE A 118 -1.17 -19.19 17.93
CA ILE A 118 -1.17 -19.93 19.22
C ILE A 118 -2.23 -19.40 20.22
N LYS A 119 -3.50 -19.36 19.86
CA LYS A 119 -4.56 -19.30 20.86
C LYS A 119 -4.90 -20.74 21.18
N THR A 120 -4.62 -21.11 22.43
CA THR A 120 -4.90 -22.42 23.04
C THR A 120 -6.36 -22.87 22.94
N ASN A 121 -7.28 -22.03 22.44
CA ASN A 121 -8.72 -22.31 22.35
C ASN A 121 -9.42 -21.82 21.07
N GLY A 122 -8.71 -21.49 19.98
CA GLY A 122 -9.42 -21.20 18.72
C GLY A 122 -8.61 -20.44 17.69
N SER A 123 -8.94 -20.66 16.42
CA SER A 123 -8.50 -19.82 15.30
C SER A 123 -8.77 -18.35 15.59
N CYS A 124 -7.95 -17.47 15.04
CA CYS A 124 -8.23 -16.05 14.91
C CYS A 124 -9.71 -15.79 14.51
N THR A 125 -10.47 -15.07 15.34
CA THR A 125 -11.87 -14.70 15.09
C THR A 125 -12.21 -13.31 15.65
N PRO A 126 -13.08 -12.53 14.97
CA PRO A 126 -13.60 -12.79 13.62
C PRO A 126 -12.53 -12.54 12.55
N VAL A 127 -12.51 -13.37 11.50
CA VAL A 127 -11.65 -13.15 10.33
C VAL A 127 -12.32 -12.14 9.41
N VAL A 128 -11.59 -11.10 9.02
CA VAL A 128 -12.08 -10.06 8.13
C VAL A 128 -11.20 -10.01 6.88
N ASN A 129 -11.73 -10.49 5.76
CA ASN A 129 -11.01 -10.47 4.48
C ASN A 129 -11.36 -9.22 3.69
N GLN A 130 -10.38 -8.78 2.92
CA GLN A 130 -10.47 -7.66 1.99
C GLN A 130 -10.78 -6.29 2.62
N THR A 131 -10.79 -6.22 3.95
CA THR A 131 -11.12 -5.03 4.71
C THR A 131 -10.56 -5.13 6.12
N LEU A 132 -10.78 -4.09 6.93
CA LEU A 132 -10.44 -4.03 8.34
C LEU A 132 -11.71 -3.84 9.19
N PRO A 133 -11.74 -4.34 10.43
CA PRO A 133 -12.80 -4.00 11.37
C PRO A 133 -12.95 -2.48 11.53
N THR A 134 -14.18 -1.98 11.67
CA THR A 134 -14.46 -0.54 11.71
C THR A 134 -13.67 0.18 12.80
N ASN A 135 -13.56 -0.40 14.00
CA ASN A 135 -12.78 0.17 15.10
C ASN A 135 -11.28 0.29 14.75
N VAL A 136 -10.73 -0.71 14.06
CA VAL A 136 -9.33 -0.69 13.60
C VAL A 136 -9.15 0.37 12.51
N GLN A 137 -10.08 0.44 11.55
CA GLN A 137 -10.04 1.44 10.48
C GLN A 137 -10.10 2.87 11.02
N THR A 138 -10.96 3.14 12.01
CA THR A 138 -11.02 4.44 12.67
C THR A 138 -9.68 4.78 13.33
N SER A 139 -9.10 3.84 14.09
CA SER A 139 -7.80 4.05 14.74
C SER A 139 -6.68 4.33 13.73
N ILE A 140 -6.67 3.66 12.57
CA ILE A 140 -5.72 3.93 11.48
C ILE A 140 -5.85 5.37 10.98
N CYS A 141 -7.08 5.84 10.78
CA CYS A 141 -7.34 7.19 10.33
C CYS A 141 -6.94 8.25 11.36
N ASP A 142 -7.15 7.96 12.64
CA ASP A 142 -6.82 8.85 13.76
C ASP A 142 -5.30 8.93 13.99
N THR A 143 -4.58 7.82 13.86
CA THR A 143 -3.11 7.78 13.95
C THR A 143 -2.41 8.21 12.67
N ARG A 144 -3.18 8.43 11.59
CA ARG A 144 -2.68 8.74 10.23
C ARG A 144 -1.77 7.64 9.66
N LEU A 145 -1.99 6.40 10.07
CA LEU A 145 -1.31 5.25 9.49
C LEU A 145 -1.74 5.10 8.02
N LYS A 146 -0.77 5.07 7.11
CA LYS A 146 -1.01 4.98 5.67
C LYS A 146 -0.94 3.52 5.23
N ILE A 147 -2.03 3.00 4.68
CA ILE A 147 -2.09 1.67 4.08
C ILE A 147 -2.61 1.82 2.66
N LEU A 148 -1.84 1.35 1.67
CA LEU A 148 -2.20 1.42 0.25
C LEU A 148 -3.51 0.69 -0.02
N ASP A 149 -4.44 1.32 -0.74
CA ASP A 149 -5.78 0.79 -0.99
C ASP A 149 -5.82 -0.63 -1.61
N PRO A 150 -4.89 -1.04 -2.51
CA PRO A 150 -4.86 -2.40 -3.03
C PRO A 150 -4.66 -3.49 -1.97
N LEU A 151 -4.02 -3.19 -0.84
CA LEU A 151 -3.87 -4.14 0.27
C LEU A 151 -5.22 -4.54 0.87
N TYR A 152 -6.22 -3.66 0.79
CA TYR A 152 -7.58 -3.98 1.21
C TYR A 152 -8.19 -4.99 0.26
N ALA A 153 -8.52 -4.64 -0.98
CA ALA A 153 -9.40 -5.51 -1.79
C ALA A 153 -8.69 -6.43 -2.79
N ARG A 154 -7.48 -6.09 -3.23
CA ARG A 154 -6.91 -6.66 -4.47
C ARG A 154 -5.76 -7.64 -4.25
N LEU A 155 -5.15 -7.66 -3.06
CA LEU A 155 -4.05 -8.56 -2.72
C LEU A 155 -4.48 -9.82 -1.95
N TYR A 156 -5.79 -10.05 -1.86
CA TYR A 156 -6.35 -11.23 -1.21
C TYR A 156 -6.57 -12.38 -2.20
N TRP A 157 -5.95 -13.52 -1.92
CA TRP A 157 -6.17 -14.78 -2.62
C TRP A 157 -7.03 -15.71 -1.74
N SER A 158 -8.10 -16.26 -2.29
CA SER A 158 -9.05 -17.08 -1.54
C SER A 158 -8.45 -18.39 -1.00
N ASP A 159 -7.41 -18.91 -1.66
CA ASP A 159 -6.66 -20.08 -1.20
C ASP A 159 -5.60 -19.73 -0.15
N GLY A 160 -5.42 -18.45 0.19
CA GLY A 160 -4.46 -17.98 1.17
C GLY A 160 -3.01 -17.94 0.68
N SER A 161 -2.80 -18.01 -0.64
CA SER A 161 -1.50 -17.72 -1.27
C SER A 161 -1.20 -16.22 -1.29
N TRP A 162 0.05 -15.88 -1.61
CA TRP A 162 0.50 -14.51 -1.80
C TRP A 162 1.75 -14.50 -2.68
N PHE A 163 1.90 -13.52 -3.57
CA PHE A 163 3.02 -13.49 -4.50
C PHE A 163 3.66 -12.10 -4.52
N TYR A 164 4.96 -12.01 -4.26
CA TYR A 164 5.69 -10.74 -4.22
C TYR A 164 5.62 -10.04 -5.56
N GLY A 165 6.00 -10.71 -6.65
CA GLY A 165 6.05 -10.10 -7.98
C GLY A 165 4.68 -9.61 -8.47
N TYR A 166 3.59 -10.30 -8.14
CA TYR A 166 2.25 -9.80 -8.43
C TYR A 166 1.91 -8.58 -7.55
N SER A 167 2.19 -8.68 -6.26
CA SER A 167 1.81 -7.68 -5.26
C SER A 167 2.55 -6.36 -5.46
N SER A 168 3.87 -6.40 -5.66
CA SER A 168 4.69 -5.22 -5.91
C SER A 168 4.28 -4.51 -7.20
N ASN A 169 4.12 -5.26 -8.30
CA ASN A 169 3.67 -4.69 -9.58
C ASN A 169 2.28 -4.03 -9.45
N LEU A 170 1.34 -4.68 -8.77
CA LEU A 170 0.02 -4.10 -8.54
C LEU A 170 0.10 -2.80 -7.73
N LEU A 171 0.83 -2.81 -6.61
CA LEU A 171 0.96 -1.64 -5.73
C LEU A 171 1.67 -0.48 -6.45
N ILE A 172 2.80 -0.74 -7.11
CA ILE A 172 3.55 0.26 -7.89
C ILE A 172 2.68 0.86 -9.00
N SER A 173 1.93 0.02 -9.72
CA SER A 173 1.04 0.48 -10.78
C SER A 173 -0.06 1.41 -10.25
N ASN A 174 -0.59 1.14 -9.06
CA ASN A 174 -1.65 1.96 -8.48
C ASN A 174 -1.10 3.27 -7.87
N ILE A 175 0.05 3.22 -7.20
CA ILE A 175 0.77 4.44 -6.76
C ILE A 175 0.98 5.38 -7.94
N SER A 176 1.42 4.84 -9.08
CA SER A 176 1.65 5.62 -10.30
C SER A 176 0.34 6.14 -10.91
N ALA A 177 -0.74 5.35 -10.89
CA ALA A 177 -2.03 5.74 -11.46
C ALA A 177 -2.78 6.80 -10.64
N THR A 178 -2.45 6.93 -9.36
CA THR A 178 -3.13 7.84 -8.42
C THR A 178 -2.27 9.04 -8.02
N ASP A 179 -1.08 9.20 -8.63
CA ASP A 179 -0.08 10.20 -8.24
C ASP A 179 0.22 10.16 -6.72
N GLY A 180 0.27 8.96 -6.15
CA GLY A 180 0.50 8.75 -4.71
C GLY A 180 -0.71 9.01 -3.80
N ASN A 181 -1.91 9.23 -4.34
CA ASN A 181 -3.15 9.40 -3.56
C ASN A 181 -3.89 8.08 -3.25
N ASP A 182 -3.17 6.96 -3.16
CA ASP A 182 -3.71 5.60 -2.97
C ASP A 182 -4.07 5.27 -1.50
N PHE A 183 -4.47 6.29 -0.73
CA PHE A 183 -4.79 6.22 0.71
C PHE A 183 -6.20 6.76 0.97
N THR A 184 -7.20 6.24 0.25
CA THR A 184 -8.55 6.82 0.22
C THR A 184 -9.45 6.34 1.36
N ARG A 185 -9.03 5.33 2.14
CA ARG A 185 -9.80 4.84 3.30
C ARG A 185 -9.88 5.82 4.46
N CYS A 186 -8.98 6.80 4.51
CA CYS A 186 -8.99 7.85 5.50
C CYS A 186 -8.97 9.21 4.81
N ALA A 187 -9.98 10.05 5.05
CA ALA A 187 -10.02 11.41 4.51
C ALA A 187 -8.82 12.26 4.97
N SER A 188 -8.22 11.92 6.12
CA SER A 188 -7.05 12.59 6.69
C SER A 188 -5.73 12.26 6.00
N THR A 189 -5.66 11.21 5.17
CA THR A 189 -4.42 10.74 4.52
C THR A 189 -4.32 11.08 3.04
N THR A 190 -5.37 11.65 2.45
CA THR A 190 -5.35 12.14 1.06
C THR A 190 -4.54 13.44 0.97
N ILE A 191 -3.61 13.53 0.02
CA ILE A 191 -2.88 14.78 -0.23
C ILE A 191 -3.86 15.74 -0.90
N ASN A 192 -4.33 16.76 -0.16
CA ASN A 192 -5.02 17.89 -0.76
C ASN A 192 -4.01 18.73 -1.54
N VAL A 193 -3.78 18.38 -2.82
CA VAL A 193 -3.06 19.25 -3.76
C VAL A 193 -4.00 20.39 -4.19
N THR A 194 -4.29 21.32 -3.27
CA THR A 194 -4.91 22.60 -3.64
C THR A 194 -3.80 23.61 -3.86
N PHE A 195 -3.29 23.70 -5.10
CA PHE A 195 -2.55 24.88 -5.54
C PHE A 195 -3.54 26.05 -5.67
N SER A 196 -3.77 26.77 -4.59
CA SER A 196 -4.37 28.12 -4.66
C SER A 196 -3.26 29.14 -4.52
N ALA A 197 -2.64 29.48 -5.66
CA ALA A 197 -1.90 30.73 -5.78
C ALA A 197 -2.93 31.88 -5.76
N ALA A 198 -3.10 32.53 -4.61
CA ALA A 198 -3.81 33.80 -4.52
C ALA A 198 -2.83 34.88 -4.06
N LEU A 199 -2.44 35.74 -5.00
CA LEU A 199 -1.69 36.97 -4.74
C LEU A 199 -2.47 37.88 -3.76
N PRO A 200 -1.78 38.65 -2.89
CA PRO A 200 -2.44 39.69 -2.13
C PRO A 200 -2.74 40.88 -3.05
N SER A 201 -4.00 41.28 -3.16
CA SER A 201 -4.37 42.57 -3.73
C SER A 201 -5.35 43.25 -2.80
N SER A 202 -4.88 44.38 -2.27
CA SER A 202 -5.58 45.21 -1.31
C SER A 202 -6.65 46.08 -1.98
N SER A 203 -7.83 46.08 -1.35
CA SER A 203 -8.81 47.17 -1.21
C SER A 203 -9.27 47.96 -2.45
N THR A 204 -10.58 47.96 -2.73
CA THR A 204 -11.44 49.14 -2.50
C THR A 204 -12.94 48.81 -2.67
N VAL A 205 -13.75 49.50 -1.89
CA VAL A 205 -15.19 49.30 -1.63
C VAL A 205 -16.00 50.34 -2.42
N PHE A 206 -17.19 49.99 -2.93
CA PHE A 206 -18.48 50.76 -2.95
C PHE A 206 -19.53 50.09 -3.88
N PRO A 207 -20.86 50.41 -3.77
CA PRO A 207 -21.93 49.42 -3.93
C PRO A 207 -22.97 49.74 -5.04
N SER A 208 -23.95 48.82 -5.14
CA SER A 208 -25.29 48.95 -5.76
C SER A 208 -25.46 48.69 -7.26
N SER A 209 -26.10 47.57 -7.63
CA SER A 209 -27.54 47.49 -7.97
C SER A 209 -27.92 46.13 -8.61
N LEU A 210 -29.06 45.57 -8.18
CA LEU A 210 -29.83 44.47 -8.78
C LEU A 210 -30.68 45.07 -9.97
N PRO A 211 -31.39 44.31 -10.86
CA PRO A 211 -31.71 42.89 -10.75
C PRO A 211 -31.83 42.02 -12.05
N SER A 212 -32.08 40.72 -11.78
CA SER A 212 -33.01 39.80 -12.49
C SER A 212 -32.49 38.75 -13.51
N THR A 213 -32.84 37.50 -13.15
CA THR A 213 -33.47 36.42 -13.94
C THR A 213 -32.65 35.35 -14.72
N SER A 214 -32.65 34.16 -14.09
CA SER A 214 -33.01 32.79 -14.59
C SER A 214 -32.09 31.88 -15.43
N ALA A 215 -32.21 30.58 -15.04
CA ALA A 215 -31.93 29.31 -15.74
C ALA A 215 -30.46 28.85 -15.81
N SER A 216 -30.04 27.82 -15.04
CA SER A 216 -30.33 26.37 -15.11
C SER A 216 -29.39 25.60 -16.05
N SER A 217 -28.45 24.90 -15.40
CA SER A 217 -28.10 23.49 -15.57
C SER A 217 -27.46 22.97 -16.88
N ASN A 218 -26.28 22.41 -16.65
CA ASN A 218 -25.72 21.18 -17.18
C ASN A 218 -24.72 21.22 -18.35
N ALA A 219 -23.54 20.76 -17.96
CA ALA A 219 -22.37 20.46 -18.75
C ALA A 219 -22.58 19.26 -19.69
N SER A 220 -21.85 19.38 -20.79
CA SER A 220 -21.63 18.44 -21.88
C SER A 220 -20.92 17.18 -21.40
N VAL A 221 -21.45 16.01 -21.76
CA VAL A 221 -20.68 14.76 -21.84
C VAL A 221 -20.47 14.47 -23.32
N ILE A 222 -19.26 14.68 -23.84
CA ILE A 222 -18.83 14.10 -25.10
C ILE A 222 -17.66 13.17 -24.81
N SER A 223 -17.93 11.89 -25.07
CA SER A 223 -17.01 10.76 -25.09
C SER A 223 -15.97 10.94 -26.19
N ILE A 224 -14.69 10.79 -25.86
CA ILE A 224 -13.63 10.50 -26.82
C ILE A 224 -12.96 9.20 -26.36
N TYR A 225 -13.44 8.08 -26.89
CA TYR A 225 -12.63 6.88 -27.06
C TYR A 225 -12.05 6.90 -28.48
N GLN A 226 -10.78 6.47 -28.57
CA GLN A 226 -9.98 6.13 -29.76
C GLN A 226 -8.88 7.14 -30.12
N SER A 227 -7.69 6.92 -29.55
CA SER A 227 -6.48 6.77 -30.36
C SER A 227 -5.35 6.26 -29.47
N LEU A 228 -4.84 5.06 -29.74
CA LEU A 228 -3.41 4.70 -29.74
C LEU A 228 -3.29 3.24 -30.20
N SER A 229 -3.66 3.03 -31.47
CA SER A 229 -3.06 1.96 -32.27
C SER A 229 -1.91 2.60 -33.06
N ARG A 230 -0.75 1.92 -33.05
CA ARG A 230 0.49 2.18 -33.82
C ARG A 230 1.63 2.87 -33.08
N ARG A 231 2.58 2.02 -32.65
CA ARG A 231 4.05 2.14 -32.44
C ARG A 231 4.33 1.32 -31.16
N ASP A 232 5.00 0.18 -31.14
CA ASP A 232 6.10 -0.33 -31.95
C ASP A 232 6.05 -1.88 -31.87
N SER A 233 6.09 -2.57 -33.01
CA SER A 233 5.98 -4.02 -33.11
C SER A 233 7.24 -4.58 -33.76
N ARG A 234 8.29 -4.82 -32.97
CA ARG A 234 9.40 -5.72 -33.34
C ARG A 234 10.08 -6.31 -32.10
N HIS A 235 9.43 -7.25 -31.41
CA HIS A 235 10.02 -8.43 -30.73
C HIS A 235 8.97 -9.22 -29.93
N CYS A 236 8.06 -9.93 -30.61
CA CYS A 236 7.30 -11.00 -29.97
C CYS A 236 7.13 -12.13 -30.98
N ARG A 237 7.80 -13.27 -30.74
CA ARG A 237 7.89 -14.38 -31.71
C ARG A 237 7.02 -15.60 -31.40
N ARG A 238 6.16 -15.58 -30.37
CA ARG A 238 5.09 -16.58 -30.18
C ARG A 238 4.06 -16.07 -29.18
N CYS A 239 2.83 -15.83 -29.64
CA CYS A 239 1.68 -15.59 -28.77
C CYS A 239 0.90 -16.91 -28.66
N TYR A 240 0.80 -17.49 -27.46
CA TYR A 240 -0.17 -18.55 -27.20
C TYR A 240 -1.51 -17.93 -26.79
N THR A 241 -2.58 -18.39 -27.44
CA THR A 241 -3.95 -18.03 -27.07
C THR A 241 -4.51 -19.14 -26.18
N SER A 242 -4.88 -18.82 -24.94
CA SER A 242 -5.71 -19.69 -24.12
C SER A 242 -7.15 -19.18 -24.20
N ASN A 243 -8.05 -20.01 -24.74
CA ASN A 243 -9.47 -19.69 -24.83
C ASN A 243 -10.13 -19.91 -23.47
N TYR A 244 -10.43 -18.83 -22.74
CA TYR A 244 -11.37 -18.86 -21.63
C TYR A 244 -12.72 -18.30 -22.09
N ARG A 245 -13.73 -19.18 -22.10
CA ARG A 245 -15.10 -18.87 -22.52
C ARG A 245 -15.86 -18.19 -21.38
N SER A 246 -15.74 -16.87 -21.28
CA SER A 246 -16.86 -15.94 -21.03
C SER A 246 -16.32 -14.50 -20.91
N GLY A 247 -16.59 -13.68 -21.94
CA GLY A 247 -17.08 -12.32 -21.72
C GLY A 247 -16.13 -11.13 -21.64
N THR A 248 -14.82 -11.26 -21.41
CA THR A 248 -13.88 -10.10 -21.45
C THR A 248 -12.44 -10.58 -21.64
N SER A 249 -11.81 -10.21 -22.76
CA SER A 249 -10.40 -10.54 -23.05
C SER A 249 -9.46 -9.57 -22.33
N THR A 250 -8.74 -10.07 -21.33
CA THR A 250 -7.55 -9.40 -20.78
C THR A 250 -6.32 -10.00 -21.46
N VAL A 251 -5.51 -9.17 -22.12
CA VAL A 251 -4.23 -9.59 -22.70
C VAL A 251 -3.18 -9.58 -21.58
N VAL A 252 -2.66 -10.75 -21.23
CA VAL A 252 -1.54 -10.89 -20.28
C VAL A 252 -0.26 -11.00 -21.09
N PHE A 253 0.69 -10.10 -20.84
CA PHE A 253 2.04 -10.19 -21.40
C PHE A 253 2.92 -10.94 -20.41
N VAL A 254 3.49 -12.07 -20.84
CA VAL A 254 4.54 -12.80 -20.11
C VAL A 254 5.81 -12.70 -20.96
N SER A 255 6.87 -12.15 -20.38
CA SER A 255 8.20 -12.14 -20.99
C SER A 255 8.99 -13.32 -20.43
N GLU A 256 9.37 -14.26 -21.29
CA GLU A 256 10.27 -15.36 -20.97
C GLU A 256 11.67 -15.02 -21.52
N VAL A 257 12.69 -15.07 -20.66
CA VAL A 257 14.09 -14.83 -21.05
C VAL A 257 14.73 -16.19 -21.33
N GLU A 258 15.06 -16.46 -22.60
CA GLU A 258 15.85 -17.63 -22.99
C GLU A 258 17.34 -17.37 -22.71
N ASP A 259 17.94 -18.21 -21.86
CA ASP A 259 19.37 -18.32 -21.64
C ASP A 259 20.06 -18.86 -22.91
N LYS A 260 21.03 -18.12 -23.45
CA LYS A 260 21.93 -18.64 -24.50
C LYS A 260 23.27 -18.97 -23.88
N SER A 261 23.50 -20.26 -23.67
CA SER A 261 24.83 -20.83 -23.54
C SER A 261 25.62 -20.59 -24.84
N GLY A 262 26.77 -19.95 -24.70
CA GLY A 262 27.84 -19.83 -25.69
C GLY A 262 29.17 -19.90 -24.96
#